data_AF-A0A1L6ZH19-F1
#
_entry.id   AF-A0A1L6ZH19-F1
#
_cell.length_a   1.000
_cell.length_b   1.000
_cell.length_c   1.000
_cell.angle_alpha   90.00
_cell.angle_beta   90.00
_cell.angle_gamma   90.00
#
_symmetry.space_group_name_H-M   'P 1'
#
loop_
_entity.id
_entity.type
_entity.pdbx_description
1 polymer ?
#
loop_
_entity_poly.entity_id
_entity_poly.type
_entity_poly.pdbx_seq_one_letter_code
_entity_poly.pdbx_strand_id
1 'polypeptide(L)'
;MTKMNELETNYTELANIRDQIPRVFLDIKKRVAESEDAILRDTSLSREAQSKKLSEIRAHHFDELMKDLQGRNELYNIAADRAISGANDIILNEPDRPADAEVAEFDRSFLALKNNLLLARNTAAALEDLDKFVGQIKSPYFARRASSEFASIATSLMDRDNSSRVKLNHINSKINAFADTDEQKRARQVKETAIQLKERGISSAYSQYFDSVAKTFGPKLANYIHNPEAYLPQQD
;
A
#
# COMPACT_ATOMS: atom_id res chain seq x y z
N MET A 1 -17.01 7.15 -11.34
CA MET A 1 -15.60 6.82 -11.06
C MET A 1 -15.56 5.35 -10.68
N THR A 2 -14.61 4.55 -11.16
CA THR A 2 -14.52 3.12 -10.78
C THR A 2 -13.78 2.98 -9.45
N LYS A 3 -14.01 1.88 -8.71
CA LYS A 3 -13.28 1.59 -7.46
C LYS A 3 -11.76 1.58 -7.68
N MET A 4 -11.30 1.04 -8.81
CA MET A 4 -9.88 1.10 -9.19
C MET A 4 -9.36 2.54 -9.35
N ASN A 5 -10.12 3.45 -9.98
CA ASN A 5 -9.69 4.84 -10.14
C ASN A 5 -9.62 5.57 -8.78
N GLU A 6 -10.52 5.25 -7.86
CA GLU A 6 -10.47 5.78 -6.48
C GLU A 6 -9.24 5.25 -5.74
N LEU A 7 -8.92 3.96 -5.89
CA LEU A 7 -7.70 3.36 -5.34
C LEU A 7 -6.43 4.04 -5.90
N GLU A 8 -6.36 4.23 -7.22
CA GLU A 8 -5.22 4.90 -7.86
C GLU A 8 -5.09 6.35 -7.41
N THR A 9 -6.21 7.05 -7.19
CA THR A 9 -6.22 8.42 -6.67
C THR A 9 -5.66 8.46 -5.24
N ASN A 10 -6.13 7.58 -4.36
CA ASN A 10 -5.65 7.49 -2.98
C ASN A 10 -4.16 7.13 -2.91
N TYR A 11 -3.71 6.22 -3.77
CA TYR A 11 -2.30 5.86 -3.90
C TYR A 11 -1.45 7.03 -4.42
N THR A 12 -1.98 7.81 -5.38
CA THR A 12 -1.30 9.00 -5.91
C THR A 12 -1.21 10.11 -4.85
N GLU A 13 -2.20 10.26 -3.98
CA GLU A 13 -2.17 11.18 -2.85
C GLU A 13 -0.98 10.90 -1.92
N LEU A 14 -0.71 9.61 -1.63
CA LEU A 14 0.44 9.18 -0.83
C LEU A 14 1.77 9.64 -1.44
N ALA A 15 1.94 9.48 -2.76
CA ALA A 15 3.13 9.92 -3.48
C ALA A 15 3.24 11.45 -3.49
N ASN A 16 2.14 12.16 -3.73
CA ASN A 16 2.10 13.62 -3.77
C ASN A 16 2.53 14.26 -2.44
N ILE A 17 2.12 13.70 -1.30
CA ILE A 17 2.53 14.21 0.02
C ILE A 17 4.05 14.15 0.17
N ARG A 18 4.67 13.05 -0.28
CA ARG A 18 6.13 12.87 -0.25
C ARG A 18 6.84 13.83 -1.21
N ASP A 19 6.30 14.03 -2.40
CA ASP A 19 6.89 14.89 -3.44
C ASP A 19 6.83 16.39 -3.09
N GLN A 20 5.99 16.77 -2.13
CA GLN A 20 5.91 18.14 -1.62
C GLN A 20 6.97 18.48 -0.57
N ILE A 21 7.58 17.49 0.07
CA ILE A 21 8.57 17.68 1.15
C ILE A 21 9.70 18.65 0.76
N PRO A 22 10.33 18.56 -0.44
CA PRO A 22 11.36 19.51 -0.83
C PRO A 22 10.90 20.96 -0.78
N ARG A 23 9.64 21.24 -1.15
CA ARG A 23 9.09 22.60 -1.15
C ARG A 23 8.95 23.14 0.26
N VAL A 24 8.50 22.31 1.21
CA VAL A 24 8.40 22.67 2.63
C VAL A 24 9.73 23.20 3.17
N PHE A 25 10.82 22.47 2.93
CA PHE A 25 12.14 22.85 3.42
C PHE A 25 12.71 24.08 2.70
N LEU A 26 12.40 24.26 1.41
CA LEU A 26 12.77 25.47 0.67
C LEU A 26 12.01 26.71 1.19
N ASP A 27 10.70 26.57 1.39
CA ASP A 27 9.83 27.67 1.82
C ASP A 27 10.18 28.12 3.24
N ILE A 28 10.43 27.18 4.17
CA ILE A 28 10.84 27.56 5.52
C ILE A 28 12.21 28.24 5.54
N LYS A 29 13.17 27.74 4.75
CA LYS A 29 14.51 28.34 4.66
C LYS A 29 14.43 29.77 4.13
N LYS A 30 13.60 30.00 3.11
CA LYS A 30 13.37 31.34 2.55
C LYS A 30 12.75 32.28 3.59
N ARG A 31 11.69 31.84 4.29
CA ARG A 31 11.01 32.64 5.32
C ARG A 31 11.92 33.01 6.49
N VAL A 32 12.78 32.08 6.93
CA VAL A 32 13.79 32.36 7.96
C VAL A 32 14.77 33.41 7.45
N ALA A 33 15.37 33.23 6.28
CA ALA A 33 16.35 34.17 5.74
C ALA A 33 15.78 35.60 5.58
N GLU A 34 14.53 35.71 5.08
CA GLU A 34 13.84 37.00 4.95
C GLU A 34 13.60 37.66 6.32
N SER A 35 13.25 36.88 7.33
CA SER A 35 13.01 37.38 8.70
C SER A 35 14.32 37.80 9.38
N GLU A 36 15.40 37.05 9.19
CA GLU A 36 16.73 37.37 9.73
C GLU A 36 17.28 38.64 9.11
N ASP A 37 17.19 38.79 7.79
CA ASP A 37 17.61 40.00 7.08
C ASP A 37 16.86 41.25 7.58
N ALA A 38 15.56 41.13 7.85
CA ALA A 38 14.76 42.22 8.39
C ALA A 38 15.24 42.64 9.79
N ILE A 39 15.55 41.67 10.67
CA ILE A 39 16.06 41.95 12.02
C ILE A 39 17.46 42.58 11.98
N LEU A 40 18.34 42.09 11.10
CA LEU A 40 19.71 42.59 11.00
C LEU A 40 19.79 44.01 10.42
N ARG A 41 18.85 44.39 9.56
CA ARG A 41 18.75 45.74 8.98
C ARG A 41 18.02 46.74 9.86
N ASP A 42 17.37 46.28 10.93
CA ASP A 42 16.69 47.15 11.88
C ASP A 42 17.70 47.91 12.74
N THR A 43 17.92 49.17 12.38
CA THR A 43 18.85 50.08 13.07
C THR A 43 18.34 50.53 14.44
N SER A 44 17.09 50.23 14.79
CA SER A 44 16.52 50.56 16.11
C SER A 44 16.90 49.54 17.19
N LEU A 45 17.45 48.38 16.81
CA LEU A 45 17.81 47.31 17.72
C LEU A 45 19.29 47.36 18.09
N SER A 46 19.58 47.17 19.38
CA SER A 46 20.94 46.85 19.83
C SER A 46 21.35 45.46 19.35
N ARG A 47 22.65 45.16 19.34
CA ARG A 47 23.16 43.81 18.98
C ARG A 47 22.58 42.71 19.87
N GLU A 48 22.39 42.99 21.15
CA GLU A 48 21.77 42.07 22.11
C GLU A 48 20.29 41.84 21.77
N ALA A 49 19.55 42.91 21.44
CA ALA A 49 18.16 42.80 21.03
C ALA A 49 17.99 42.07 19.68
N GLN A 50 18.89 42.30 18.72
CA GLN A 50 18.95 41.56 17.47
C GLN A 50 19.20 40.07 17.73
N SER A 51 20.18 39.72 18.57
CA SER A 51 20.48 38.33 18.91
C SER A 51 19.29 37.61 19.55
N LYS A 52 18.57 38.29 20.45
CA LYS A 52 17.36 37.73 21.09
C LYS A 52 16.25 37.49 20.06
N LYS A 53 15.94 38.50 19.23
CA LYS A 53 14.92 38.37 18.16
C LYS A 53 15.27 37.29 17.13
N LEU A 54 16.54 37.14 16.77
CA LEU A 54 16.99 36.08 15.87
C LEU A 54 16.76 34.69 16.46
N SER A 55 16.96 34.53 17.77
CA SER A 55 16.67 33.26 18.44
C SER A 55 15.17 32.97 18.46
N GLU A 56 14.35 33.96 18.81
CA GLU A 56 12.89 33.85 18.86
C GLU A 56 12.30 33.52 17.49
N ILE A 57 12.74 34.21 16.43
CA ILE A 57 12.20 33.99 15.08
C ILE A 57 12.59 32.61 14.53
N ARG A 58 13.80 32.13 14.85
CA ARG A 58 14.23 30.77 14.49
C ARG A 58 13.38 29.72 15.21
N ALA A 59 13.13 29.90 16.51
CA ALA A 59 12.26 29.00 17.28
C ALA A 59 10.85 28.98 16.70
N HIS A 60 10.27 30.15 16.42
CA HIS A 60 8.94 30.28 15.83
C HIS A 60 8.82 29.56 14.47
N HIS A 61 9.76 29.80 13.54
CA HIS A 61 9.76 29.10 12.25
C HIS A 61 10.03 27.59 12.40
N PHE A 62 10.77 27.18 13.42
CA PHE A 62 10.96 25.76 13.71
C PHE A 62 9.66 25.11 14.20
N ASP A 63 8.89 25.79 15.05
CA ASP A 63 7.55 25.34 15.47
C ASP A 63 6.61 25.17 14.27
N GLU A 64 6.60 26.15 13.35
CA GLU A 64 5.81 26.05 12.12
C GLU A 64 6.22 24.84 11.26
N LEU A 65 7.52 24.63 11.10
CA LEU A 65 8.05 23.48 10.37
C LEU A 65 7.60 22.17 11.01
N MET A 66 7.75 22.03 12.33
CA MET A 66 7.36 20.80 13.03
C MET A 66 5.87 20.53 12.90
N LYS A 67 5.03 21.56 13.02
CA LYS A 67 3.59 21.44 12.82
C LYS A 67 3.21 20.98 11.40
N ASP A 68 3.89 21.51 10.36
CA ASP A 68 3.66 21.07 8.98
C ASP A 68 4.13 19.61 8.79
N LEU A 69 5.29 19.22 9.34
CA LEU A 69 5.78 17.85 9.24
C LEU A 69 4.88 16.83 9.98
N GLN A 70 4.35 17.19 11.15
CA GLN A 70 3.36 16.39 11.89
C GLN A 70 2.08 16.22 11.07
N GLY A 71 1.50 17.32 10.57
CA GLY A 71 0.30 17.26 9.73
C GLY A 71 0.49 16.42 8.47
N ARG A 72 1.66 16.50 7.83
CA ARG A 72 2.01 15.66 6.67
C ARG A 72 2.17 14.19 7.02
N ASN A 73 2.73 13.89 8.19
CA ASN A 73 2.84 12.52 8.68
C ASN A 73 1.44 11.91 8.91
N GLU A 74 0.53 12.66 9.53
CA GLU A 74 -0.86 12.24 9.69
C GLU A 74 -1.55 12.02 8.34
N LEU A 75 -1.47 13.00 7.43
CA LEU A 75 -2.06 12.89 6.09
C LEU A 75 -1.49 11.71 5.29
N TYR A 76 -0.18 11.46 5.40
CA TYR A 76 0.48 10.32 4.76
C TYR A 76 -0.05 8.99 5.27
N ASN A 77 -0.21 8.86 6.60
CA ASN A 77 -0.76 7.64 7.21
C ASN A 77 -2.22 7.43 6.82
N ILE A 78 -3.03 8.49 6.80
CA ILE A 78 -4.43 8.44 6.34
C ILE A 78 -4.51 8.01 4.88
N ALA A 79 -3.69 8.59 3.99
CA ALA A 79 -3.66 8.22 2.58
C ALA A 79 -3.25 6.76 2.37
N ALA A 80 -2.25 6.28 3.12
CA ALA A 80 -1.85 4.88 3.09
C ALA A 80 -2.99 3.95 3.54
N ASP A 81 -3.69 4.29 4.63
CA ASP A 81 -4.84 3.51 5.12
C ASP A 81 -6.00 3.48 4.14
N ARG A 82 -6.30 4.60 3.47
CA ARG A 82 -7.30 4.66 2.40
C ARG A 82 -6.92 3.78 1.22
N ALA A 83 -5.66 3.80 0.79
CA ALA A 83 -5.18 2.93 -0.29
C ALA A 83 -5.27 1.45 0.08
N ILE A 84 -4.90 1.09 1.32
CA ILE A 84 -5.00 -0.30 1.81
C ILE A 84 -6.46 -0.75 1.89
N SER A 85 -7.35 0.08 2.43
CA SER A 85 -8.78 -0.23 2.53
C SER A 85 -9.42 -0.36 1.16
N GLY A 86 -9.21 0.60 0.26
CA GLY A 86 -9.75 0.56 -1.10
C GLY A 86 -9.27 -0.66 -1.88
N ALA A 87 -8.01 -1.07 -1.70
CA ALA A 87 -7.50 -2.29 -2.29
C ALA A 87 -8.17 -3.55 -1.71
N ASN A 88 -8.40 -3.62 -0.40
CA ASN A 88 -9.15 -4.72 0.21
C ASN A 88 -10.56 -4.81 -0.37
N ASP A 89 -11.25 -3.69 -0.55
CA ASP A 89 -12.60 -3.67 -1.09
C ASP A 89 -12.65 -4.23 -2.52
N ILE A 90 -11.62 -4.02 -3.34
CA ILE A 90 -11.52 -4.61 -4.69
C ILE A 90 -11.20 -6.11 -4.61
N ILE A 91 -10.22 -6.49 -3.79
CA ILE A 91 -9.77 -7.88 -3.62
C ILE A 91 -10.93 -8.78 -3.15
N LEU A 92 -11.74 -8.28 -2.22
CA LEU A 92 -12.86 -9.00 -1.63
C LEU A 92 -14.12 -9.04 -2.51
N ASN A 93 -14.21 -8.19 -3.55
CA ASN A 93 -15.36 -8.25 -4.46
C ASN A 93 -15.41 -9.63 -5.16
N GLU A 94 -16.63 -10.14 -5.34
CA GLU A 94 -16.83 -11.32 -6.18
C GLU A 94 -16.67 -10.94 -7.66
N PRO A 95 -16.06 -11.80 -8.49
CA PRO A 95 -16.00 -11.59 -9.92
C PRO A 95 -17.40 -11.61 -10.52
N ASP A 96 -17.58 -10.90 -11.63
CA ASP A 96 -18.85 -10.86 -12.34
C ASP A 96 -19.37 -12.26 -12.67
N ARG A 97 -20.63 -12.50 -12.32
CA ARG A 97 -21.31 -13.76 -12.59
C ARG A 97 -21.59 -13.88 -14.10
N PRO A 98 -21.13 -14.95 -14.77
CA PRO A 98 -21.44 -15.21 -16.18
C PRO A 98 -22.94 -15.44 -16.41
N ALA A 99 -23.35 -15.56 -17.67
CA ALA A 99 -24.76 -15.80 -18.00
C ALA A 99 -25.28 -17.11 -17.37
N ASP A 100 -26.56 -17.16 -17.00
CA ASP A 100 -27.13 -18.33 -16.30
C ASP A 100 -26.92 -19.65 -17.06
N ALA A 101 -26.97 -19.62 -18.40
CA ALA A 101 -26.69 -20.78 -19.25
C ALA A 101 -25.23 -21.28 -19.11
N GLU A 102 -24.27 -20.37 -19.03
CA GLU A 102 -22.85 -20.72 -18.83
C GLU A 102 -22.61 -21.24 -17.41
N VAL A 103 -23.29 -20.66 -16.41
CA VAL A 103 -23.22 -21.15 -15.03
C VAL A 103 -23.79 -22.56 -14.94
N ALA A 104 -24.94 -22.82 -15.57
CA ALA A 104 -25.54 -24.16 -15.59
C ALA A 104 -24.65 -25.18 -16.32
N GLU A 105 -24.03 -24.80 -17.42
CA GLU A 105 -23.09 -25.65 -18.17
C GLU A 105 -21.85 -25.99 -17.33
N PHE A 106 -21.28 -24.98 -16.66
CA PHE A 106 -20.17 -25.16 -15.75
C PHE A 106 -20.54 -26.09 -14.60
N ASP A 107 -21.67 -25.85 -13.91
CA ASP A 107 -22.10 -26.64 -12.76
C ASP A 107 -22.37 -28.11 -13.17
N ARG A 108 -22.95 -28.33 -14.36
CA ARG A 108 -23.14 -29.67 -14.93
C ARG A 108 -21.80 -30.36 -15.19
N SER A 109 -20.87 -29.67 -15.86
CA SER A 109 -19.55 -30.20 -16.20
C SER A 109 -18.70 -30.47 -14.95
N PHE A 110 -18.80 -29.60 -13.96
CA PHE A 110 -18.10 -29.70 -12.69
C PHE A 110 -18.65 -30.85 -11.84
N LEU A 111 -19.97 -31.03 -11.80
CA LEU A 111 -20.59 -32.18 -11.13
C LEU A 111 -20.21 -33.49 -11.82
N ALA A 112 -20.23 -33.52 -13.15
CA ALA A 112 -19.79 -34.68 -13.93
C ALA A 112 -18.32 -35.03 -13.63
N LEU A 113 -17.45 -34.02 -13.57
CA LEU A 113 -16.06 -34.19 -13.16
C LEU A 113 -15.97 -34.79 -11.75
N LYS A 114 -16.62 -34.18 -10.75
CA LYS A 114 -16.59 -34.67 -9.36
C LYS A 114 -17.01 -36.15 -9.26
N ASN A 115 -18.07 -36.52 -9.97
CA ASN A 115 -18.54 -37.91 -10.02
C ASN A 115 -17.51 -38.84 -10.69
N ASN A 116 -16.92 -38.41 -11.81
CA ASN A 116 -15.88 -39.18 -12.49
C ASN A 116 -14.64 -39.37 -11.60
N LEU A 117 -14.22 -38.33 -10.88
CA LEU A 117 -13.09 -38.38 -9.95
C LEU A 117 -13.36 -39.33 -8.77
N LEU A 118 -14.59 -39.35 -8.23
CA LEU A 118 -14.98 -40.28 -7.17
C LEU A 118 -14.98 -41.75 -7.63
N LEU A 119 -15.33 -42.00 -8.90
CA LEU A 119 -15.41 -43.35 -9.48
C LEU A 119 -14.11 -43.78 -10.17
N ALA A 120 -13.10 -42.91 -10.22
CA ALA A 120 -11.86 -43.18 -10.93
C ALA A 120 -11.07 -44.29 -10.25
N ARG A 121 -10.70 -45.31 -11.03
CA ARG A 121 -9.87 -46.44 -10.56
C ARG A 121 -8.37 -46.13 -10.56
N ASN A 122 -7.97 -45.03 -11.21
CA ASN A 122 -6.58 -44.64 -11.40
C ASN A 122 -6.41 -43.15 -11.10
N THR A 123 -5.65 -42.84 -10.05
CA THR A 123 -5.34 -41.48 -9.59
C THR A 123 -4.66 -40.64 -10.68
N ALA A 124 -3.77 -41.22 -11.48
CA ALA A 124 -3.04 -40.48 -12.51
C ALA A 124 -3.98 -39.98 -13.62
N ALA A 125 -4.95 -40.81 -14.03
CA ALA A 125 -5.98 -40.44 -15.00
C ALA A 125 -6.94 -39.38 -14.42
N ALA A 126 -7.36 -39.56 -13.16
CA ALA A 126 -8.21 -38.60 -12.46
C ALA A 126 -7.54 -37.20 -12.36
N LEU A 127 -6.24 -37.16 -12.05
CA LEU A 127 -5.46 -35.92 -12.01
C LEU A 127 -5.29 -35.29 -13.40
N GLU A 128 -5.27 -36.08 -14.47
CA GLU A 128 -5.23 -35.55 -15.84
C GLU A 128 -6.57 -34.94 -16.25
N ASP A 129 -7.68 -35.59 -15.91
CA ASP A 129 -9.02 -35.07 -16.18
C ASP A 129 -9.30 -33.79 -15.39
N LEU A 130 -8.86 -33.73 -14.13
CA LEU A 130 -8.92 -32.52 -13.32
C LEU A 130 -8.08 -31.38 -13.93
N ASP A 131 -6.85 -31.66 -14.37
CA ASP A 131 -5.99 -30.64 -15.00
C ASP A 131 -6.59 -30.13 -16.33
N LYS A 132 -7.18 -31.02 -17.14
CA LYS A 132 -7.89 -30.67 -18.37
C LYS A 132 -9.10 -29.78 -18.09
N PHE A 133 -9.91 -30.13 -17.09
CA PHE A 133 -11.06 -29.32 -16.69
C PHE A 133 -10.63 -27.92 -16.24
N VAL A 134 -9.61 -27.82 -15.39
CA VAL A 134 -9.08 -26.52 -14.94
C VAL A 134 -8.53 -25.70 -16.12
N GLY A 135 -7.91 -26.34 -17.11
CA GLY A 135 -7.46 -25.68 -18.34
C GLY A 135 -8.58 -25.12 -19.22
N GLN A 136 -9.84 -25.54 -18.99
CA GLN A 136 -11.02 -25.04 -19.73
C GLN A 136 -11.72 -23.89 -19.00
N ILE A 137 -11.33 -23.56 -17.77
CA ILE A 137 -11.92 -22.45 -17.01
C ILE A 137 -11.53 -21.12 -17.65
N LYS A 138 -12.53 -20.37 -18.13
CA LYS A 138 -12.34 -19.07 -18.81
C LYS A 138 -12.76 -17.85 -17.99
N SER A 139 -13.45 -18.05 -16.87
CA SER A 139 -13.97 -16.96 -16.03
C SER A 139 -13.40 -17.04 -14.61
N PRO A 140 -12.99 -15.91 -14.01
CA PRO A 140 -12.60 -15.85 -12.61
C PRO A 140 -13.69 -16.31 -11.64
N TYR A 141 -14.97 -16.13 -12.00
CA TYR A 141 -16.10 -16.63 -11.23
C TYR A 141 -16.05 -18.16 -11.06
N PHE A 142 -15.81 -18.86 -12.17
CA PHE A 142 -15.69 -20.32 -12.18
C PHE A 142 -14.41 -20.81 -11.52
N ALA A 143 -13.30 -20.08 -11.69
CA ALA A 143 -12.05 -20.39 -11.00
C ALA A 143 -12.19 -20.27 -9.48
N ARG A 144 -12.91 -19.26 -8.95
CA ARG A 144 -13.21 -19.15 -7.51
C ARG A 144 -14.06 -20.31 -7.00
N ARG A 145 -15.10 -20.70 -7.73
CA ARG A 145 -15.92 -21.88 -7.40
C ARG A 145 -15.10 -23.17 -7.39
N ALA A 146 -14.22 -23.35 -8.37
CA ALA A 146 -13.33 -24.50 -8.40
C ALA A 146 -12.33 -24.48 -7.23
N SER A 147 -11.80 -23.30 -6.88
CA SER A 147 -10.87 -23.10 -5.75
C SER A 147 -11.51 -23.46 -4.41
N SER A 148 -12.76 -23.02 -4.15
CA SER A 148 -13.46 -23.32 -2.89
C SER A 148 -13.68 -24.82 -2.65
N GLU A 149 -13.79 -25.59 -3.73
CA GLU A 149 -14.02 -27.04 -3.69
C GLU A 149 -12.72 -27.84 -3.87
N PHE A 150 -11.62 -27.17 -4.21
CA PHE A 150 -10.36 -27.83 -4.56
C PHE A 150 -9.80 -28.67 -3.41
N ALA A 151 -9.88 -28.21 -2.17
CA ALA A 151 -9.39 -28.96 -1.01
C ALA A 151 -10.10 -30.32 -0.84
N SER A 152 -11.41 -30.34 -1.10
CA SER A 152 -12.22 -31.57 -1.05
C SER A 152 -11.82 -32.54 -2.16
N ILE A 153 -11.68 -32.03 -3.39
CA ILE A 153 -11.23 -32.81 -4.55
C ILE A 153 -9.79 -33.31 -4.37
N ALA A 154 -8.89 -32.48 -3.86
CA ALA A 154 -7.51 -32.84 -3.62
C ALA A 154 -7.42 -33.96 -2.57
N THR A 155 -8.25 -33.90 -1.52
CA THR A 155 -8.28 -34.94 -0.47
C THR A 155 -8.70 -36.30 -1.02
N SER A 156 -9.67 -36.37 -1.95
CA SER A 156 -10.09 -37.64 -2.55
C SER A 156 -9.08 -38.21 -3.55
N LEU A 157 -8.18 -37.38 -4.08
CA LEU A 157 -7.13 -37.77 -5.03
C LEU A 157 -5.74 -37.84 -4.42
N MET A 158 -5.61 -37.57 -3.12
CA MET A 158 -4.33 -37.56 -2.44
C MET A 158 -3.88 -38.98 -2.13
N ASP A 159 -3.12 -39.56 -3.05
CA ASP A 159 -2.34 -40.77 -2.78
C ASP A 159 -1.10 -40.41 -1.93
N ARG A 160 -0.50 -41.38 -1.23
CA ARG A 160 0.68 -41.16 -0.37
C ARG A 160 1.97 -40.88 -1.16
N ASP A 161 1.89 -40.79 -2.48
CA ASP A 161 3.02 -40.60 -3.37
C ASP A 161 3.33 -39.11 -3.61
N ASN A 162 4.61 -38.81 -3.85
CA ASN A 162 5.04 -37.42 -4.10
C ASN A 162 4.56 -36.88 -5.45
N SER A 163 4.26 -37.74 -6.44
CA SER A 163 3.91 -37.29 -7.78
C SER A 163 2.50 -36.69 -7.84
N SER A 164 1.53 -37.29 -7.14
CA SER A 164 0.17 -36.74 -7.03
C SER A 164 0.16 -35.40 -6.31
N ARG A 165 0.96 -35.22 -5.26
CA ARG A 165 1.09 -33.95 -4.53
C ARG A 165 1.62 -32.82 -5.41
N VAL A 166 2.66 -33.09 -6.20
CA VAL A 166 3.22 -32.10 -7.13
C VAL A 166 2.19 -31.69 -8.18
N LYS A 167 1.44 -32.67 -8.74
CA LYS A 167 0.42 -32.38 -9.75
C LYS A 167 -0.78 -31.63 -9.18
N LEU A 168 -1.25 -31.98 -7.98
CA LEU A 168 -2.31 -31.23 -7.28
C LEU A 168 -1.86 -29.79 -6.97
N ASN A 169 -0.62 -29.59 -6.52
CA ASN A 169 -0.10 -28.23 -6.32
C ASN A 169 -0.10 -27.42 -7.61
N HIS A 170 0.33 -28.02 -8.73
CA HIS A 170 0.31 -27.36 -10.04
C HIS A 170 -1.11 -26.97 -10.47
N ILE A 171 -2.08 -27.87 -10.31
CA ILE A 171 -3.49 -27.60 -10.61
C ILE A 171 -4.03 -26.48 -9.73
N ASN A 172 -3.76 -26.52 -8.42
CA ASN A 172 -4.16 -25.46 -7.49
C ASN A 172 -3.59 -24.10 -7.90
N SER A 173 -2.31 -24.06 -8.28
CA SER A 173 -1.67 -22.83 -8.78
C SER A 173 -2.35 -22.29 -10.03
N LYS A 174 -2.74 -23.17 -10.98
CA LYS A 174 -3.52 -22.75 -12.16
C LYS A 174 -4.87 -22.15 -11.77
N ILE A 175 -5.64 -22.82 -10.92
CA ILE A 175 -6.94 -22.33 -10.46
C ILE A 175 -6.78 -20.93 -9.84
N ASN A 176 -5.83 -20.77 -8.91
CA ASN A 176 -5.63 -19.51 -8.21
C ASN A 176 -5.11 -18.40 -9.12
N ALA A 177 -4.33 -18.71 -10.16
CA ALA A 177 -3.85 -17.72 -11.13
C ALA A 177 -5.00 -17.07 -11.94
N PHE A 178 -6.11 -17.79 -12.12
CA PHE A 178 -7.30 -17.32 -12.84
C PHE A 178 -8.45 -16.88 -11.91
N ALA A 179 -8.38 -17.17 -10.61
CA ALA A 179 -9.43 -16.83 -9.63
C ALA A 179 -9.50 -15.33 -9.29
N ASP A 180 -8.41 -14.60 -9.52
CA ASP A 180 -8.36 -13.15 -9.37
C ASP A 180 -8.54 -12.46 -10.73
N THR A 181 -9.38 -11.43 -10.76
CA THR A 181 -9.45 -10.52 -11.92
C THR A 181 -8.17 -9.69 -12.05
N ASP A 182 -7.92 -9.10 -13.23
CA ASP A 182 -6.78 -8.19 -13.41
C ASP A 182 -6.85 -6.98 -12.47
N GLU A 183 -8.07 -6.49 -12.19
CA GLU A 183 -8.32 -5.43 -11.21
C GLU A 183 -7.90 -5.87 -9.80
N GLN A 184 -8.22 -7.09 -9.40
CA GLN A 184 -7.84 -7.65 -8.10
C GLN A 184 -6.33 -7.86 -7.98
N LYS A 185 -5.67 -8.31 -9.06
CA LYS A 185 -4.20 -8.44 -9.10
C LYS A 185 -3.54 -7.07 -8.92
N ARG A 186 -4.00 -6.05 -9.63
CA ARG A 186 -3.50 -4.67 -9.45
C ARG A 186 -3.76 -4.15 -8.05
N ALA A 187 -4.96 -4.37 -7.49
CA ALA A 187 -5.28 -3.98 -6.12
C ALA A 187 -4.34 -4.63 -5.09
N ARG A 188 -3.98 -5.92 -5.25
CA ARG A 188 -2.97 -6.57 -4.40
C ARG A 188 -1.60 -5.88 -4.48
N GLN A 189 -1.15 -5.53 -5.68
CA GLN A 189 0.12 -4.81 -5.87
C GLN A 189 0.12 -3.45 -5.19
N VAL A 190 -0.97 -2.68 -5.34
CA VAL A 190 -1.12 -1.38 -4.68
C VAL A 190 -1.14 -1.56 -3.16
N LYS A 191 -1.89 -2.54 -2.64
CA LYS A 191 -1.93 -2.85 -1.21
C LYS A 191 -0.54 -3.15 -0.65
N GLU A 192 0.20 -4.05 -1.29
CA GLU A 192 1.54 -4.44 -0.85
C GLU A 192 2.48 -3.22 -0.82
N THR A 193 2.45 -2.42 -1.89
CA THR A 193 3.25 -1.20 -1.97
C THR A 193 2.85 -0.17 -0.90
N ALA A 194 1.56 0.03 -0.67
CA ALA A 194 1.05 0.95 0.35
C ALA A 194 1.43 0.50 1.77
N ILE A 195 1.40 -0.80 2.07
CA ILE A 195 1.88 -1.35 3.35
C ILE A 195 3.37 -1.07 3.54
N GLN A 196 4.21 -1.39 2.54
CA GLN A 196 5.65 -1.14 2.60
C GLN A 196 5.96 0.36 2.80
N LEU A 197 5.23 1.24 2.11
CA LEU A 197 5.36 2.69 2.24
C LEU A 197 4.91 3.19 3.61
N LYS A 198 3.85 2.62 4.18
CA LYS A 198 3.38 2.94 5.53
C LYS A 198 4.40 2.52 6.59
N GLU A 199 4.90 1.29 6.51
CA GLU A 199 5.89 0.74 7.43
C GLU A 199 7.22 1.51 7.40
N ARG A 200 7.66 1.92 6.20
CA ARG A 200 8.85 2.77 6.04
C ARG A 200 8.65 4.16 6.65
N GLY A 201 7.43 4.68 6.61
CA GLY A 201 7.08 6.02 7.06
C GLY A 201 7.66 7.14 6.18
N ILE A 202 7.05 8.32 6.30
CA ILE A 202 7.45 9.53 5.58
C ILE A 202 8.77 10.13 6.11
N SER A 203 9.17 9.79 7.35
CA SER A 203 10.38 10.31 8.01
C SER A 203 11.67 10.08 7.22
N SER A 204 11.73 8.98 6.45
CA SER A 204 12.86 8.72 5.56
C SER A 204 13.05 9.79 4.49
N ALA A 205 11.99 10.49 4.07
CA ALA A 205 12.06 11.58 3.11
C ALA A 205 12.48 12.92 3.74
N TYR A 206 12.36 13.08 5.05
CA TYR A 206 12.86 14.24 5.80
C TYR A 206 14.37 14.17 6.02
N SER A 207 14.92 12.96 6.12
CA SER A 207 16.30 12.73 6.56
C SER A 207 17.35 13.41 5.69
N GLN A 208 17.11 13.54 4.39
CA GLN A 208 17.99 14.24 3.46
C GLN A 208 18.14 15.76 3.75
N TYR A 209 17.24 16.34 4.55
CA TYR A 209 17.24 17.76 4.89
C TYR A 209 17.90 18.08 6.22
N PHE A 210 18.40 17.07 6.94
CA PHE A 210 19.02 17.24 8.26
C PHE A 210 20.08 18.34 8.30
N ASP A 211 21.05 18.32 7.39
CA ASP A 211 22.12 19.31 7.36
C ASP A 211 21.62 20.73 7.10
N SER A 212 20.56 20.86 6.27
CA SER A 212 19.97 22.18 5.99
C SER A 212 19.25 22.71 7.24
N VAL A 213 18.52 21.86 7.95
CA VAL A 213 17.81 22.24 9.17
C VAL A 213 18.80 22.52 10.30
N ALA A 214 19.84 21.72 10.44
CA ALA A 214 20.90 21.92 11.44
C ALA A 214 21.64 23.24 11.25
N LYS A 215 21.87 23.65 10.00
CA LYS A 215 22.48 24.96 9.68
C LYS A 215 21.57 26.13 10.03
N THR A 216 20.25 26.01 9.82
CA THR A 216 19.29 27.09 10.05
C THR A 216 18.87 27.21 11.52
N PHE A 217 18.55 26.08 12.16
CA PHE A 217 17.91 26.04 13.49
C PHE A 217 18.82 25.46 14.58
N GLY A 218 19.97 24.90 14.20
CA GLY A 218 20.89 24.26 15.12
C GLY A 218 20.70 22.73 15.22
N PRO A 219 21.74 22.00 15.63
CA PRO A 219 21.76 20.53 15.59
C PRO A 219 20.77 19.89 16.57
N LYS A 220 20.48 20.53 17.71
CA LYS A 220 19.53 19.99 18.69
C LYS A 220 18.11 19.92 18.12
N LEU A 221 17.66 21.01 17.50
CA LEU A 221 16.34 21.09 16.89
C LEU A 221 16.24 20.20 15.65
N ALA A 222 17.30 20.13 14.83
CA ALA A 222 17.32 19.28 13.64
C ALA A 222 17.06 17.79 13.91
N ASN A 223 17.36 17.28 15.12
CA ASN A 223 17.06 15.88 15.45
C ASN A 223 15.56 15.55 15.42
N TYR A 224 14.67 16.52 15.66
CA TYR A 224 13.23 16.30 15.66
C TYR A 224 12.65 16.09 14.26
N ILE A 225 13.36 16.41 13.18
CA ILE A 225 12.81 16.20 11.83
C ILE A 225 12.61 14.71 11.50
N HIS A 226 13.38 13.82 12.14
CA HIS A 226 13.23 12.37 11.95
C HIS A 226 12.01 11.82 12.69
N ASN A 227 11.57 12.51 13.74
CA ASN A 227 10.38 12.18 14.51
C ASN A 227 9.68 13.47 14.96
N PRO A 228 8.92 14.13 14.05
CA PRO A 228 8.23 15.39 14.37
C PRO A 228 7.25 15.24 15.54
N GLU A 229 6.69 14.05 15.76
CA GLU A 229 5.77 13.76 16.87
C GLU A 229 6.45 13.84 18.25
N ALA A 230 7.77 13.67 18.33
CA ALA A 230 8.51 13.83 19.58
C ALA A 230 8.77 15.30 19.94
N TYR A 231 8.46 16.23 19.04
CA TYR A 231 8.61 17.66 19.29
C TYR A 231 7.43 18.19 20.11
N LEU A 232 7.73 18.70 21.29
CA LEU A 232 6.82 19.51 22.09
C LEU A 232 7.26 20.98 21.97
N PRO A 233 6.40 21.88 21.46
CA PRO A 233 6.71 23.30 21.42
C PRO A 233 7.11 23.79 22.82
N GLN A 234 8.11 24.65 22.90
CA GLN A 234 8.43 25.30 24.16
C GLN A 234 7.26 26.23 24.50
N GLN A 235 6.54 25.95 25.59
CA GLN A 235 5.59 26.89 26.15
C GLN A 235 6.39 27.98 26.86
N ASP A 236 6.32 29.19 26.35
CA ASP A 236 6.74 30.41 27.06
C ASP A 236 5.87 30.65 28.30
#